data_AF-A0A316T8V3-F1
#
_entry.id   AF-A0A316T8V3-F1
#
_cell.length_a   1.000
_cell.length_b   1.000
_cell.length_c   1.000
_cell.angle_alpha   90.00
_cell.angle_beta   90.00
_cell.angle_gamma   90.00
#
_symmetry.space_group_name_H-M   'P 1'
#
loop_
_entity.id
_entity.type
_entity.pdbx_description
1 polymer ?
#
loop_
_entity_poly.entity_id
_entity_poly.type
_entity_poly.pdbx_seq_one_letter_code
_entity_poly.pdbx_strand_id
1 'polypeptide(L)'
;MKSSKKKVITTGLAITLAATLLIGGGTFAYLQGTTNDVVNNFHTNKVLVDLEETTGNDYEIIPGTTQEKDPKVTVNATVPSYVYVEVKLANEVADLVDYEIVDGWLPLEKYTTQFTKVYYREIEASDNPQEFYVLKDNQVSYDAALENSDMMWTTGKLKTGETITFKASAIQKAPFYNPEDAYRVEMPNSEESFESAIKNGAHNLIVQDNIDFATVTKMSNKGNVAVDLNGKVLGNSKNTTNWGVFQVGTNTTLTLDGEGTVSGVSNDAGGYHMAVSTTSQFAKLIINNGTYTNEQVNGNDAQYDLIYCETGTIEINGGTFICKTPKWTLNCKDANYKDETANIIVKGGKFFEFDPSNCTVEGENTNFVAEGYHVDKSTDTKGTWYTVVAD
;
A
#
# COMPACT_ATOMS: atom_id res chain seq x y z
N MET A 1 36.75 2.13 52.02
CA MET A 1 37.54 1.09 51.33
C MET A 1 36.66 -0.15 51.16
N LYS A 2 36.53 -0.68 49.93
CA LYS A 2 35.82 -1.93 49.52
C LYS A 2 34.31 -2.08 49.82
N SER A 3 33.55 -2.27 48.73
CA SER A 3 32.17 -2.80 48.69
C SER A 3 32.13 -4.34 48.61
N SER A 4 31.02 -4.97 49.01
CA SER A 4 30.61 -6.36 48.68
C SER A 4 29.38 -6.74 49.51
N LYS A 5 28.27 -7.34 49.04
CA LYS A 5 27.80 -7.83 47.73
C LYS A 5 26.26 -7.88 47.76
N LYS A 6 25.56 -7.55 46.67
CA LYS A 6 24.21 -8.12 46.40
C LYS A 6 24.40 -9.42 45.62
N LYS A 7 23.57 -10.44 45.89
CA LYS A 7 23.57 -11.69 45.13
C LYS A 7 22.85 -11.46 43.80
N VAL A 8 23.45 -11.92 42.71
CA VAL A 8 22.83 -11.99 41.38
C VAL A 8 22.38 -13.43 41.16
N ILE A 9 21.17 -13.61 40.63
CA ILE A 9 20.65 -14.91 40.18
C ILE A 9 20.43 -14.81 38.65
N THR A 10 21.35 -15.45 37.94
CA THR A 10 21.20 -16.35 36.78
C THR A 10 20.24 -16.02 35.61
N THR A 11 20.73 -16.40 34.42
CA THR A 11 20.01 -16.70 33.16
C THR A 11 19.54 -15.48 32.33
N GLY A 12 19.81 -15.38 31.03
CA GLY A 12 20.71 -16.17 30.17
C GLY A 12 20.21 -16.32 28.74
N LEU A 13 20.89 -15.68 27.79
CA LEU A 13 21.17 -16.12 26.41
C LEU A 13 22.00 -15.03 25.73
N ALA A 14 23.09 -15.39 25.06
CA ALA A 14 23.85 -14.47 24.22
C ALA A 14 23.68 -14.88 22.77
N ILE A 15 22.94 -14.10 21.99
CA ILE A 15 22.94 -14.17 20.53
C ILE A 15 23.82 -13.00 20.06
N THR A 16 24.93 -13.34 19.40
CA THR A 16 25.96 -12.38 19.00
C THR A 16 25.51 -11.65 17.75
N LEU A 17 25.10 -10.38 17.88
CA LEU A 17 24.73 -9.51 16.78
C LEU A 17 25.92 -8.61 16.40
N ALA A 18 26.63 -8.96 15.31
CA ALA A 18 27.51 -8.09 14.50
C ALA A 18 28.23 -8.93 13.43
N ALA A 19 28.59 -8.44 12.24
CA ALA A 19 28.14 -7.29 11.46
C ALA A 19 28.82 -7.35 10.08
N THR A 20 28.17 -6.88 9.01
CA THR A 20 28.81 -6.02 7.98
C THR A 20 27.74 -5.31 7.16
N LEU A 21 27.86 -3.99 7.08
CA LEU A 21 26.95 -3.08 6.38
C LEU A 21 27.21 -3.06 4.86
N LEU A 22 26.21 -2.63 4.08
CA LEU A 22 26.27 -1.54 3.07
C LEU A 22 25.32 -1.75 1.88
N ILE A 23 24.02 -1.47 2.07
CA ILE A 23 23.29 -0.48 1.25
C ILE A 23 22.42 0.32 2.23
N GLY A 24 22.49 1.65 2.16
CA GLY A 24 21.78 2.54 3.08
C GLY A 24 20.33 2.80 2.67
N GLY A 25 19.45 1.82 2.89
CA GLY A 25 18.00 2.04 2.88
C GLY A 25 17.56 2.62 4.22
N GLY A 26 17.45 3.94 4.32
CA GLY A 26 16.83 4.56 5.50
C GLY A 26 15.35 4.20 5.54
N THR A 27 14.86 3.61 6.64
CA THR A 27 13.42 3.59 6.91
C THR A 27 12.94 5.04 6.96
N PHE A 28 12.03 5.39 6.07
CA PHE A 28 11.31 6.65 6.19
C PHE A 28 10.24 6.48 7.28
N ALA A 29 10.28 7.38 8.26
CA ALA A 29 9.16 7.57 9.17
C ALA A 29 8.16 8.46 8.45
N TYR A 30 6.97 7.93 8.16
CA TYR A 30 5.93 8.64 7.44
C TYR A 30 4.93 9.25 8.43
N LEU A 31 4.81 10.58 8.40
CA LEU A 31 3.88 11.34 9.23
C LEU A 31 2.52 11.46 8.54
N GLN A 32 1.52 10.80 9.12
CA GLN A 32 0.12 10.87 8.73
C GLN A 32 -0.77 11.16 9.93
N GLY A 33 -1.88 11.86 9.68
CA GLY A 33 -2.94 12.14 10.64
C GLY A 33 -4.30 11.78 10.08
N THR A 34 -5.02 10.92 10.79
CA THR A 34 -6.43 10.60 10.57
C THR A 34 -7.19 10.80 11.88
N THR A 35 -8.40 11.35 11.80
CA THR A 35 -9.19 11.71 12.99
C THR A 35 -9.88 10.48 13.60
N ASN A 36 -9.76 10.33 14.91
CA ASN A 36 -10.77 9.70 15.76
C ASN A 36 -11.42 10.81 16.62
N ASP A 37 -12.59 10.54 17.20
CA ASP A 37 -13.12 11.38 18.28
C ASP A 37 -12.08 11.51 19.42
N VAL A 38 -11.95 12.73 19.95
CA VAL A 38 -10.74 13.24 20.63
C VAL A 38 -10.49 12.69 22.05
N VAL A 39 -9.24 12.29 22.37
CA VAL A 39 -8.44 12.66 23.58
C VAL A 39 -6.95 12.30 23.34
N ASN A 40 -6.01 13.27 23.42
CA ASN A 40 -4.55 13.11 23.20
C ASN A 40 -3.79 12.71 24.50
N ASN A 41 -2.54 12.21 24.51
CA ASN A 41 -1.22 12.81 24.18
C ASN A 41 -0.15 11.67 24.02
N PHE A 42 1.16 11.80 23.70
CA PHE A 42 2.16 12.90 23.77
C PHE A 42 3.06 12.99 22.50
N HIS A 43 4.40 12.85 22.58
CA HIS A 43 5.33 13.52 21.64
C HIS A 43 6.42 12.66 20.92
N THR A 44 6.45 12.78 19.59
CA THR A 44 7.59 13.18 18.72
C THR A 44 6.99 13.96 17.51
N ASN A 45 7.74 14.22 16.41
CA ASN A 45 7.25 14.99 15.24
C ASN A 45 5.90 14.48 14.69
N LYS A 46 5.04 15.38 14.19
CA LYS A 46 3.63 15.07 13.90
C LYS A 46 3.05 15.93 12.76
N VAL A 47 2.11 15.33 12.03
CA VAL A 47 1.08 16.03 11.25
C VAL A 47 -0.25 15.67 11.90
N LEU A 48 -1.03 16.66 12.34
CA LEU A 48 -2.37 16.48 12.88
C LEU A 48 -3.38 17.24 12.06
N VAL A 49 -4.56 16.67 11.94
CA VAL A 49 -5.77 17.33 11.44
C VAL A 49 -6.90 17.02 12.39
N ASP A 50 -7.71 18.03 12.70
CA ASP A 50 -8.96 17.94 13.45
C ASP A 50 -10.08 18.59 12.62
N LEU A 51 -11.33 18.16 12.84
CA LEU A 51 -12.51 18.65 12.13
C LEU A 51 -13.65 18.88 13.12
N GLU A 52 -14.20 20.09 13.13
CA GLU A 52 -15.27 20.50 14.03
C GLU A 52 -16.45 21.12 13.23
N GLU A 53 -17.66 20.98 13.76
CA GLU A 53 -18.92 21.56 13.29
C GLU A 53 -19.70 22.03 14.53
N THR A 54 -20.16 23.27 14.54
CA THR A 54 -20.76 23.92 15.73
C THR A 54 -22.26 24.14 15.63
N THR A 55 -22.85 24.06 14.42
CA THR A 55 -24.26 24.42 14.21
C THR A 55 -25.27 23.38 14.72
N GLY A 56 -24.86 22.11 14.89
CA GLY A 56 -25.70 20.99 15.33
C GLY A 56 -25.90 19.90 14.26
N ASN A 57 -26.77 18.91 14.50
CA ASN A 57 -26.81 17.65 13.74
C ASN A 57 -28.17 17.24 13.11
N ASP A 58 -29.30 17.89 13.39
CA ASP A 58 -30.63 17.55 12.85
C ASP A 58 -31.31 18.80 12.23
N TYR A 59 -31.81 18.71 10.98
CA TYR A 59 -32.34 19.85 10.21
C TYR A 59 -33.50 19.48 9.27
N GLU A 60 -34.38 20.44 8.98
CA GLU A 60 -35.43 20.32 7.97
C GLU A 60 -34.98 20.95 6.63
N ILE A 61 -35.28 20.28 5.51
CA ILE A 61 -35.05 20.82 4.16
C ILE A 61 -36.21 21.74 3.80
N ILE A 62 -35.94 23.04 3.65
CA ILE A 62 -36.92 24.05 3.22
C ILE A 62 -36.48 24.58 1.84
N PRO A 63 -37.21 24.28 0.74
CA PRO A 63 -36.85 24.71 -0.61
C PRO A 63 -36.59 26.22 -0.71
N GLY A 64 -35.51 26.61 -1.41
CA GLY A 64 -35.12 28.00 -1.62
C GLY A 64 -34.49 28.69 -0.41
N THR A 65 -34.09 27.94 0.63
CA THR A 65 -33.37 28.45 1.80
C THR A 65 -31.94 27.92 1.86
N THR A 66 -31.14 28.47 2.78
CA THR A 66 -29.83 27.95 3.14
C THR A 66 -29.82 27.52 4.61
N GLN A 67 -28.90 26.62 4.94
CA GLN A 67 -28.69 26.12 6.29
C GLN A 67 -27.22 26.31 6.66
N GLU A 68 -26.97 27.03 7.77
CA GLU A 68 -25.63 27.20 8.33
C GLU A 68 -25.00 25.84 8.64
N LYS A 69 -23.74 25.69 8.22
CA LYS A 69 -22.87 24.51 8.31
C LYS A 69 -21.43 25.01 8.31
N ASP A 70 -20.70 24.89 9.41
CA ASP A 70 -19.36 25.48 9.56
C ASP A 70 -18.19 24.47 9.66
N PRO A 71 -18.15 23.37 8.86
CA PRO A 71 -17.11 22.36 8.95
C PRO A 71 -15.74 23.00 8.74
N LYS A 72 -14.93 22.99 9.81
CA LYS A 72 -13.63 23.66 9.87
C LYS A 72 -12.52 22.66 10.14
N VAL A 73 -11.58 22.58 9.21
CA VAL A 73 -10.37 21.77 9.32
C VAL A 73 -9.29 22.59 10.04
N THR A 74 -8.75 22.06 11.13
CA THR A 74 -7.59 22.64 11.83
C THR A 74 -6.38 21.73 11.63
N VAL A 75 -5.27 22.27 11.15
CA VAL A 75 -4.06 21.49 10.82
C VAL A 75 -2.86 22.00 11.59
N ASN A 76 -2.12 21.06 12.19
CA ASN A 76 -0.83 21.31 12.84
C ASN A 76 0.23 20.50 12.08
N ALA A 77 0.92 21.15 11.13
CA ALA A 77 1.93 20.52 10.29
C ALA A 77 3.28 21.25 10.39
N THR A 78 4.31 20.52 10.82
CA THR A 78 5.69 21.02 10.96
C THR A 78 6.55 20.76 9.71
N VAL A 79 5.93 20.24 8.66
CA VAL A 79 6.50 19.95 7.33
C VAL A 79 5.46 20.33 6.27
N PRO A 80 5.85 20.60 5.01
CA PRO A 80 4.90 20.75 3.93
C PRO A 80 4.03 19.50 3.80
N SER A 81 2.72 19.69 3.62
CA SER A 81 1.71 18.64 3.77
C SER A 81 0.58 18.75 2.75
N TYR A 82 -0.01 17.61 2.43
CA TYR A 82 -1.33 17.52 1.81
C TYR A 82 -2.39 17.39 2.90
N VAL A 83 -3.46 18.15 2.76
CA VAL A 83 -4.67 18.07 3.59
C VAL A 83 -5.82 17.71 2.66
N TYR A 84 -6.68 16.79 3.05
CA TYR A 84 -7.84 16.34 2.27
C TYR A 84 -9.13 16.49 3.05
N VAL A 85 -10.22 16.73 2.32
CA VAL A 85 -11.58 16.59 2.81
C VAL A 85 -12.39 15.74 1.84
N GLU A 86 -12.95 14.64 2.35
CA GLU A 86 -13.98 13.86 1.70
C GLU A 86 -15.35 14.42 2.12
N VAL A 87 -16.15 14.86 1.14
CA VAL A 87 -17.54 15.28 1.32
C VAL A 87 -18.44 14.21 0.72
N LYS A 88 -19.14 13.47 1.58
CA LYS A 88 -20.03 12.37 1.19
C LYS A 88 -21.48 12.77 1.39
N LEU A 89 -22.28 12.62 0.32
CA LEU A 89 -23.74 12.72 0.37
C LEU A 89 -24.33 11.31 0.47
N ALA A 90 -25.36 11.15 1.29
CA ALA A 90 -26.21 9.95 1.23
C ALA A 90 -26.90 9.88 -0.15
N ASN A 91 -26.84 8.70 -0.81
CA ASN A 91 -27.35 8.48 -2.16
C ASN A 91 -28.83 8.87 -2.30
N GLU A 92 -29.57 8.71 -1.21
CA GLU A 92 -30.99 8.94 -1.06
C GLU A 92 -31.37 10.42 -1.30
N VAL A 93 -30.45 11.35 -1.01
CA VAL A 93 -30.71 12.80 -0.95
C VAL A 93 -29.65 13.66 -1.65
N ALA A 94 -28.74 13.05 -2.43
CA ALA A 94 -27.66 13.77 -3.10
C ALA A 94 -28.14 14.86 -4.08
N ASP A 95 -29.37 14.73 -4.60
CA ASP A 95 -30.02 15.70 -5.48
C ASP A 95 -30.87 16.75 -4.72
N LEU A 96 -30.85 16.76 -3.37
CA LEU A 96 -31.65 17.67 -2.52
C LEU A 96 -30.83 18.74 -1.79
N VAL A 97 -29.51 18.57 -1.72
CA VAL A 97 -28.62 19.43 -0.92
C VAL A 97 -27.41 19.84 -1.76
N ASP A 98 -27.40 21.12 -2.13
CA ASP A 98 -26.28 21.74 -2.83
C ASP A 98 -25.30 22.39 -1.84
N TYR A 99 -24.04 22.49 -2.27
CA TYR A 99 -23.00 23.18 -1.52
C TYR A 99 -21.91 23.72 -2.46
N GLU A 100 -21.31 24.84 -2.07
CA GLU A 100 -20.08 25.35 -2.67
C GLU A 100 -18.90 25.18 -1.70
N ILE A 101 -17.73 24.87 -2.22
CA ILE A 101 -16.49 24.75 -1.44
C ILE A 101 -15.75 26.10 -1.47
N VAL A 102 -15.13 26.48 -0.34
CA VAL A 102 -14.40 27.75 -0.23
C VAL A 102 -13.09 27.74 -1.06
N ASP A 103 -12.70 28.91 -1.54
CA ASP A 103 -11.52 29.09 -2.40
C ASP A 103 -10.23 28.50 -1.81
N GLY A 104 -9.50 27.78 -2.67
CA GLY A 104 -8.20 27.19 -2.37
C GLY A 104 -8.23 25.76 -1.80
N TRP A 105 -9.39 25.11 -1.81
CA TRP A 105 -9.49 23.66 -1.94
C TRP A 105 -9.55 23.29 -3.43
N LEU A 106 -8.78 22.28 -3.85
CA LEU A 106 -8.70 21.79 -5.22
C LEU A 106 -9.37 20.40 -5.32
N PRO A 107 -10.15 20.09 -6.36
CA PRO A 107 -10.78 18.79 -6.51
C PRO A 107 -9.75 17.70 -6.82
N LEU A 108 -9.90 16.53 -6.20
CA LEU A 108 -9.08 15.33 -6.44
C LEU A 108 -9.85 14.35 -7.33
N GLU A 109 -10.09 14.76 -8.58
CA GLU A 109 -11.05 14.17 -9.53
C GLU A 109 -10.99 12.63 -9.62
N LYS A 110 -9.80 12.03 -9.57
CA LYS A 110 -9.56 10.57 -9.60
C LYS A 110 -10.34 9.79 -8.55
N TYR A 111 -10.69 10.42 -7.42
CA TYR A 111 -11.41 9.79 -6.31
C TYR A 111 -12.80 10.40 -6.07
N THR A 112 -13.23 11.34 -6.92
CA THR A 112 -14.56 11.93 -6.87
C THR A 112 -15.57 11.06 -7.63
N THR A 113 -16.75 10.90 -7.05
CA THR A 113 -17.92 10.19 -7.59
C THR A 113 -19.16 11.07 -7.41
N GLN A 114 -20.31 10.63 -7.93
CA GLN A 114 -21.59 11.33 -7.74
C GLN A 114 -21.91 11.60 -6.25
N PHE A 115 -21.60 10.64 -5.37
CA PHE A 115 -22.00 10.67 -3.95
C PHE A 115 -20.86 10.99 -2.99
N THR A 116 -19.64 11.20 -3.50
CA THR A 116 -18.46 11.45 -2.67
C THR A 116 -17.48 12.29 -3.47
N LYS A 117 -17.31 13.55 -3.08
CA LYS A 117 -16.31 14.46 -3.67
C LYS A 117 -15.11 14.54 -2.74
N VAL A 118 -13.91 14.46 -3.31
CA VAL A 118 -12.65 14.60 -2.56
C VAL A 118 -11.99 15.89 -2.99
N TYR A 119 -11.59 16.70 -2.01
CA TYR A 119 -10.82 17.92 -2.21
C TYR A 119 -9.51 17.84 -1.44
N TYR A 120 -8.50 18.56 -1.90
CA TYR A 120 -7.22 18.70 -1.24
C TYR A 120 -6.74 20.15 -1.17
N ARG A 121 -5.83 20.43 -0.24
CA ARG A 121 -5.08 21.67 -0.14
C ARG A 121 -3.62 21.33 0.18
N GLU A 122 -2.69 22.04 -0.46
CA GLU A 122 -1.28 22.03 -0.05
C GLU A 122 -1.06 23.08 1.05
N ILE A 123 -0.29 22.71 2.07
CA ILE A 123 0.10 23.63 3.16
C ILE A 123 1.62 23.59 3.36
N GLU A 124 2.16 24.74 3.74
CA GLU A 124 3.55 24.87 4.20
C GLU A 124 3.66 24.61 5.71
N ALA A 125 4.87 24.27 6.15
CA ALA A 125 5.19 24.07 7.56
C ALA A 125 4.89 25.33 8.40
N SER A 126 4.28 25.14 9.58
CA SER A 126 3.91 26.21 10.50
C SER A 126 4.07 25.79 11.96
N ASP A 127 4.61 26.70 12.79
CA ASP A 127 4.65 26.55 14.25
C ASP A 127 3.27 26.83 14.91
N ASN A 128 2.32 27.40 14.15
CA ASN A 128 0.97 27.72 14.61
C ASN A 128 -0.08 26.88 13.88
N PRO A 129 -1.21 26.53 14.51
CA PRO A 129 -2.34 25.89 13.84
C PRO A 129 -2.82 26.71 12.63
N GLN A 130 -3.15 26.01 11.55
CA GLN A 130 -3.74 26.60 10.34
C GLN A 130 -5.20 26.14 10.23
N GLU A 131 -6.13 27.09 10.15
CA GLU A 131 -7.57 26.80 10.09
C GLU A 131 -8.15 27.08 8.71
N PHE A 132 -8.96 26.13 8.21
CA PHE A 132 -9.60 26.20 6.90
C PHE A 132 -11.06 25.75 7.01
N TYR A 133 -12.00 26.66 6.78
CA TYR A 133 -13.38 26.27 6.49
C TYR A 133 -13.42 25.41 5.21
N VAL A 134 -14.42 24.53 5.10
CA VAL A 134 -14.63 23.69 3.91
C VAL A 134 -15.69 24.29 3.00
N LEU A 135 -16.84 24.66 3.57
CA LEU A 135 -17.94 25.25 2.82
C LEU A 135 -17.73 26.73 2.60
N LYS A 136 -18.07 27.21 1.42
CA LYS A 136 -18.17 28.64 1.13
C LYS A 136 -19.35 29.21 1.90
N ASP A 137 -19.15 30.40 2.47
CA ASP A 137 -20.14 31.11 3.29
C ASP A 137 -20.65 30.31 4.52
N ASN A 138 -20.00 29.19 4.87
CA ASN A 138 -20.39 28.27 5.94
C ASN A 138 -21.88 27.86 5.88
N GLN A 139 -22.33 27.41 4.70
CA GLN A 139 -23.71 26.96 4.50
C GLN A 139 -23.85 25.88 3.42
N VAL A 140 -24.97 25.16 3.48
CA VAL A 140 -25.54 24.39 2.35
C VAL A 140 -26.83 25.06 1.87
N SER A 141 -27.26 24.75 0.65
CA SER A 141 -28.45 25.34 0.02
C SER A 141 -29.42 24.28 -0.51
N TYR A 142 -30.70 24.63 -0.55
CA TYR A 142 -31.76 23.79 -1.10
C TYR A 142 -32.42 24.50 -2.28
N ASP A 143 -32.51 23.85 -3.45
CA ASP A 143 -33.10 24.47 -4.65
C ASP A 143 -34.55 24.90 -4.37
N ALA A 144 -34.93 26.09 -4.85
CA ALA A 144 -36.28 26.62 -4.80
C ALA A 144 -37.26 25.85 -5.71
N ALA A 145 -36.74 25.05 -6.65
CA ALA A 145 -37.51 24.19 -7.54
C ALA A 145 -37.89 22.82 -6.93
N LEU A 146 -37.42 22.48 -5.72
CA LEU A 146 -37.75 21.20 -5.07
C LEU A 146 -39.26 21.09 -4.77
N GLU A 147 -39.87 20.01 -5.25
CA GLU A 147 -41.28 19.68 -5.04
C GLU A 147 -41.45 18.46 -4.11
N ASN A 148 -42.70 18.20 -3.71
CA ASN A 148 -43.05 17.03 -2.87
C ASN A 148 -42.64 15.69 -3.48
N SER A 149 -42.52 15.59 -4.81
CA SER A 149 -42.02 14.40 -5.50
C SER A 149 -40.56 14.10 -5.18
N ASP A 150 -39.74 15.13 -4.99
CA ASP A 150 -38.29 14.99 -4.85
C ASP A 150 -37.93 14.53 -3.42
N MET A 151 -38.77 14.87 -2.45
CA MET A 151 -38.70 14.40 -1.06
C MET A 151 -39.19 12.95 -0.88
N MET A 152 -39.69 12.30 -1.94
CA MET A 152 -40.33 10.99 -1.88
C MET A 152 -39.58 9.94 -2.71
N TRP A 153 -39.64 8.69 -2.24
CA TRP A 153 -39.37 7.52 -3.07
C TRP A 153 -40.51 7.28 -4.06
N THR A 154 -40.21 6.61 -5.18
CA THR A 154 -41.20 6.08 -6.13
C THR A 154 -42.23 5.14 -5.48
N THR A 155 -41.96 4.65 -4.27
CA THR A 155 -42.91 3.86 -3.45
C THR A 155 -43.89 4.71 -2.63
N GLY A 156 -43.85 6.04 -2.74
CA GLY A 156 -44.71 6.97 -1.99
C GLY A 156 -44.36 7.13 -0.51
N LYS A 157 -43.12 6.78 -0.12
CA LYS A 157 -42.58 7.02 1.23
C LYS A 157 -41.65 8.22 1.18
N LEU A 158 -41.59 9.01 2.26
CA LEU A 158 -40.54 10.02 2.43
C LEU A 158 -39.15 9.38 2.34
N LYS A 159 -38.21 10.14 1.79
CA LYS A 159 -36.77 9.87 1.96
C LYS A 159 -36.39 10.06 3.44
N THR A 160 -35.39 9.29 3.86
CA THR A 160 -34.87 9.27 5.23
C THR A 160 -33.41 8.81 5.18
N GLY A 161 -32.51 9.50 5.89
CA GLY A 161 -31.06 9.23 5.90
C GLY A 161 -30.19 10.43 5.51
N GLU A 162 -30.70 11.64 5.75
CA GLU A 162 -30.23 12.94 5.26
C GLU A 162 -28.85 13.33 5.83
N THR A 163 -27.78 12.73 5.33
CA THR A 163 -26.41 13.01 5.80
C THR A 163 -25.53 13.56 4.69
N ILE A 164 -25.03 14.78 4.92
CA ILE A 164 -23.76 15.24 4.37
C ILE A 164 -22.69 14.96 5.44
N THR A 165 -21.66 14.19 5.09
CA THR A 165 -20.57 13.81 5.99
C THR A 165 -19.28 14.43 5.49
N PHE A 166 -18.56 15.10 6.39
CA PHE A 166 -17.22 15.62 6.15
C PHE A 166 -16.20 14.73 6.86
N LYS A 167 -15.13 14.35 6.18
CA LYS A 167 -14.00 13.63 6.77
C LYS A 167 -12.68 14.24 6.33
N ALA A 168 -11.88 14.71 7.28
CA ALA A 168 -10.56 15.27 7.01
C ALA A 168 -9.44 14.21 7.19
N SER A 169 -8.35 14.37 6.43
CA SER A 169 -7.09 13.62 6.64
C SER A 169 -5.90 14.47 6.20
N ALA A 170 -4.70 14.22 6.73
CA ALA A 170 -3.50 14.95 6.34
C ALA A 170 -2.26 14.05 6.37
N ILE A 171 -1.31 14.33 5.48
CA ILE A 171 -0.06 13.58 5.32
C ILE A 171 1.07 14.51 4.90
N GLN A 172 2.32 14.20 5.25
CA GLN A 172 3.48 14.93 4.74
C GLN A 172 3.56 14.84 3.20
N LYS A 173 4.00 15.92 2.54
CA LYS A 173 4.07 16.00 1.07
C LYS A 173 5.15 15.08 0.50
N ALA A 174 6.38 15.14 1.01
CA ALA A 174 7.44 14.22 0.62
C ALA A 174 7.20 12.83 1.25
N PRO A 175 7.48 11.71 0.55
CA PRO A 175 8.14 11.61 -0.75
C PRO A 175 7.17 11.60 -1.96
N PHE A 176 5.88 11.85 -1.75
CA PHE A 176 4.87 11.79 -2.81
C PHE A 176 5.04 12.92 -3.83
N TYR A 177 4.89 12.59 -5.12
CA TYR A 177 5.04 13.56 -6.21
C TYR A 177 3.79 14.42 -6.42
N ASN A 178 2.62 13.94 -6.00
CA ASN A 178 1.30 14.56 -6.20
C ASN A 178 0.34 14.16 -5.07
N PRO A 179 -0.78 14.88 -4.87
CA PRO A 179 -1.78 14.56 -3.86
C PRO A 179 -2.55 13.27 -4.15
N GLU A 180 -2.67 12.82 -5.40
CA GLU A 180 -3.38 11.58 -5.75
C GLU A 180 -2.68 10.32 -5.24
N ASP A 181 -1.35 10.34 -5.13
CA ASP A 181 -0.53 9.24 -4.63
C ASP A 181 -0.49 9.20 -3.10
N ALA A 182 -0.53 10.37 -2.45
CA ALA A 182 -0.57 10.48 -1.00
C ALA A 182 -1.98 10.24 -0.40
N TYR A 183 -3.04 10.28 -1.21
CA TYR A 183 -4.41 10.03 -0.77
C TYR A 183 -4.70 8.54 -0.56
N ARG A 184 -5.37 8.20 0.55
CA ARG A 184 -5.65 6.82 1.01
C ARG A 184 -4.40 5.91 1.09
N VAL A 185 -3.25 6.48 1.44
CA VAL A 185 -2.11 5.68 1.89
C VAL A 185 -2.46 5.04 3.23
N GLU A 186 -2.42 3.71 3.28
CA GLU A 186 -2.52 2.94 4.52
C GLU A 186 -1.11 2.54 4.99
N MET A 187 -0.87 2.51 6.30
CA MET A 187 0.47 2.26 6.85
C MET A 187 0.50 1.05 7.79
N PRO A 188 0.40 -0.18 7.27
CA PRO A 188 0.32 -1.39 8.08
C PRO A 188 1.62 -1.68 8.84
N ASN A 189 1.47 -2.19 10.06
CA ASN A 189 2.55 -2.61 10.97
C ASN A 189 2.35 -4.05 11.49
N SER A 190 1.37 -4.76 10.95
CA SER A 190 0.98 -6.11 11.36
C SER A 190 0.22 -6.82 10.23
N GLU A 191 0.13 -8.15 10.29
CA GLU A 191 -0.69 -8.95 9.37
C GLU A 191 -2.15 -8.45 9.34
N GLU A 192 -2.76 -8.28 10.52
CA GLU A 192 -4.14 -7.80 10.65
C GLU A 192 -4.37 -6.40 10.04
N SER A 193 -3.44 -5.46 10.22
CA SER A 193 -3.56 -4.12 9.63
C SER A 193 -3.35 -4.14 8.12
N PHE A 194 -2.44 -4.98 7.61
CA PHE A 194 -2.22 -5.17 6.18
C PHE A 194 -3.45 -5.79 5.51
N GLU A 195 -3.97 -6.90 6.05
CA GLU A 195 -5.18 -7.56 5.54
C GLU A 195 -6.40 -6.62 5.60
N SER A 196 -6.53 -5.81 6.65
CA SER A 196 -7.61 -4.82 6.78
C SER A 196 -7.52 -3.74 5.71
N ALA A 197 -6.33 -3.18 5.46
CA ALA A 197 -6.11 -2.22 4.38
C ALA A 197 -6.50 -2.81 3.00
N ILE A 198 -6.03 -4.01 2.69
CA ILE A 198 -6.38 -4.72 1.45
C ILE A 198 -7.88 -5.07 1.36
N LYS A 199 -8.52 -5.40 2.48
CA LYS A 199 -9.97 -5.66 2.54
C LYS A 199 -10.79 -4.39 2.29
N ASN A 200 -10.33 -3.25 2.82
CA ASN A 200 -10.98 -1.95 2.71
C ASN A 200 -10.71 -1.21 1.39
N GLY A 201 -9.91 -1.79 0.48
CA GLY A 201 -9.63 -1.22 -0.83
C GLY A 201 -8.51 -0.16 -0.82
N ALA A 202 -7.51 -0.32 0.05
CA ALA A 202 -6.30 0.50 0.01
C ALA A 202 -5.59 0.35 -1.35
N HIS A 203 -5.32 1.48 -2.01
CA HIS A 203 -4.57 1.52 -3.26
C HIS A 203 -3.06 1.62 -3.03
N ASN A 204 -2.63 2.33 -1.99
CA ASN A 204 -1.22 2.55 -1.65
C ASN A 204 -0.99 2.11 -0.20
N LEU A 205 0.03 1.28 0.02
CA LEU A 205 0.41 0.78 1.34
C LEU A 205 1.89 1.07 1.60
N ILE A 206 2.23 1.49 2.81
CA ILE A 206 3.62 1.76 3.22
C ILE A 206 3.91 1.02 4.53
N VAL A 207 4.75 -0.01 4.46
CA VAL A 207 4.99 -0.91 5.58
C VAL A 207 5.78 -0.22 6.70
N GLN A 208 5.27 -0.27 7.94
CA GLN A 208 5.88 0.42 9.09
C GLN A 208 6.66 -0.48 10.05
N ASP A 209 6.44 -1.80 10.00
CA ASP A 209 7.22 -2.79 10.76
C ASP A 209 7.36 -4.09 9.95
N ASN A 210 8.22 -5.00 10.38
CA ASN A 210 8.33 -6.32 9.77
C ASN A 210 7.03 -7.11 10.00
N ILE A 211 6.47 -7.70 8.95
CA ILE A 211 5.22 -8.48 9.02
C ILE A 211 5.52 -9.95 8.72
N ASP A 212 5.20 -10.80 9.68
CA ASP A 212 5.18 -12.25 9.54
C ASP A 212 3.74 -12.74 9.30
N PHE A 213 3.44 -13.06 8.05
CA PHE A 213 2.14 -13.58 7.63
C PHE A 213 2.01 -15.06 8.03
N ALA A 214 0.94 -15.39 8.76
CA ALA A 214 0.59 -16.75 9.13
C ALA A 214 0.00 -17.55 7.96
N THR A 215 -0.56 -16.88 6.95
CA THR A 215 -1.09 -17.50 5.72
C THR A 215 -0.71 -16.71 4.47
N VAL A 216 -0.89 -17.30 3.27
CA VAL A 216 -0.66 -16.58 2.00
C VAL A 216 -1.64 -15.42 1.84
N THR A 217 -1.11 -14.21 1.61
CA THR A 217 -1.91 -13.01 1.34
C THR A 217 -2.47 -13.06 -0.08
N LYS A 218 -3.78 -13.34 -0.19
CA LYS A 218 -4.46 -13.49 -1.49
C LYS A 218 -5.03 -12.17 -2.00
N MET A 219 -4.51 -11.74 -3.15
CA MET A 219 -4.80 -10.43 -3.75
C MET A 219 -5.70 -10.65 -4.97
N SER A 220 -7.02 -10.60 -4.80
CA SER A 220 -7.99 -10.81 -5.89
C SER A 220 -9.11 -9.77 -5.85
N ASN A 221 -9.51 -9.29 -7.04
CA ASN A 221 -10.44 -8.19 -7.27
C ASN A 221 -10.10 -6.93 -6.45
N LYS A 222 -8.81 -6.54 -6.44
CA LYS A 222 -8.31 -5.37 -5.70
C LYS A 222 -8.03 -4.14 -6.57
N GLY A 223 -8.16 -4.25 -7.89
CA GLY A 223 -7.77 -3.16 -8.78
C GLY A 223 -6.25 -2.98 -8.75
N ASN A 224 -5.78 -1.76 -8.56
CA ASN A 224 -4.35 -1.47 -8.47
C ASN A 224 -3.95 -1.26 -7.01
N VAL A 225 -2.98 -2.05 -6.54
CA VAL A 225 -2.40 -1.97 -5.19
C VAL A 225 -0.90 -1.79 -5.32
N ALA A 226 -0.35 -0.74 -4.72
CA ALA A 226 1.09 -0.51 -4.58
C ALA A 226 1.50 -0.69 -3.12
N VAL A 227 2.64 -1.35 -2.89
CA VAL A 227 3.22 -1.58 -1.57
C VAL A 227 4.67 -1.09 -1.57
N ASP A 228 4.93 -0.01 -0.84
CA ASP A 228 6.29 0.40 -0.45
C ASP A 228 6.74 -0.47 0.74
N LEU A 229 7.78 -1.27 0.50
CA LEU A 229 8.40 -2.15 1.49
C LEU A 229 9.11 -1.37 2.61
N ASN A 230 9.49 -0.09 2.39
CA ASN A 230 10.03 0.85 3.38
C ASN A 230 11.13 0.27 4.30
N GLY A 231 12.05 -0.51 3.74
CA GLY A 231 13.14 -1.18 4.44
C GLY A 231 12.71 -2.32 5.38
N LYS A 232 11.46 -2.80 5.29
CA LYS A 232 10.90 -3.87 6.14
C LYS A 232 10.95 -5.23 5.48
N VAL A 233 10.80 -6.26 6.31
CA VAL A 233 10.66 -7.65 5.91
C VAL A 233 9.18 -8.03 5.93
N LEU A 234 8.66 -8.43 4.78
CA LEU A 234 7.38 -9.13 4.63
C LEU A 234 7.70 -10.61 4.40
N GLY A 235 7.33 -11.48 5.32
CA GLY A 235 7.67 -12.90 5.24
C GLY A 235 6.58 -13.81 5.79
N ASN A 236 6.81 -15.11 5.67
CA ASN A 236 5.89 -16.15 6.13
C ASN A 236 6.66 -17.27 6.86
N SER A 237 7.10 -17.02 8.09
CA SER A 237 7.92 -17.97 8.88
C SER A 237 7.21 -19.29 9.23
N LYS A 238 5.89 -19.36 9.04
CA LYS A 238 5.02 -20.52 9.28
C LYS A 238 4.57 -21.12 7.95
N ASN A 239 4.42 -22.44 7.87
CA ASN A 239 4.01 -23.12 6.63
C ASN A 239 2.66 -22.61 6.08
N THR A 240 2.72 -21.91 4.95
CA THR A 240 1.61 -21.37 4.15
C THR A 240 0.99 -22.38 3.17
N THR A 241 1.27 -23.67 3.33
CA THR A 241 0.84 -24.78 2.44
C THR A 241 1.34 -24.63 1.00
N ASN A 242 2.66 -24.48 0.84
CA ASN A 242 3.40 -24.40 -0.42
C ASN A 242 3.25 -23.10 -1.23
N TRP A 243 2.50 -22.10 -0.74
CA TRP A 243 2.32 -20.80 -1.38
C TRP A 243 3.27 -19.74 -0.82
N GLY A 244 3.47 -18.63 -1.55
CA GLY A 244 4.32 -17.54 -1.09
C GLY A 244 3.66 -16.53 -0.17
N VAL A 245 4.35 -15.41 0.06
CA VAL A 245 3.83 -14.26 0.83
C VAL A 245 2.63 -13.66 0.11
N PHE A 246 2.77 -13.33 -1.19
CA PHE A 246 1.68 -12.80 -2.02
C PHE A 246 1.26 -13.77 -3.13
N GLN A 247 -0.05 -13.93 -3.28
CA GLN A 247 -0.70 -14.60 -4.42
C GLN A 247 -1.60 -13.61 -5.15
N VAL A 248 -1.19 -13.15 -6.33
CA VAL A 248 -1.93 -12.18 -7.16
C VAL A 248 -2.87 -12.91 -8.10
N GLY A 249 -4.17 -12.72 -7.91
CA GLY A 249 -5.24 -13.32 -8.69
C GLY A 249 -5.97 -12.30 -9.56
N THR A 250 -7.16 -12.71 -10.02
CA THR A 250 -7.98 -11.99 -11.01
C THR A 250 -8.20 -10.52 -10.68
N ASN A 251 -8.20 -9.67 -11.71
CA ASN A 251 -8.51 -8.23 -11.65
C ASN A 251 -7.68 -7.49 -10.59
N THR A 252 -6.38 -7.80 -10.53
CA THR A 252 -5.46 -7.20 -9.56
C THR A 252 -4.10 -6.92 -10.19
N THR A 253 -3.64 -5.68 -10.10
CA THR A 253 -2.25 -5.28 -10.30
C THR A 253 -1.62 -5.08 -8.92
N LEU A 254 -0.64 -5.90 -8.55
CA LEU A 254 0.20 -5.65 -7.37
C LEU A 254 1.51 -5.02 -7.84
N THR A 255 1.86 -3.86 -7.30
CA THR A 255 3.18 -3.23 -7.46
C THR A 255 3.94 -3.34 -6.14
N LEU A 256 5.15 -3.86 -6.18
CA LEU A 256 6.08 -3.92 -5.04
C LEU A 256 7.25 -2.99 -5.31
N ASP A 257 7.50 -2.07 -4.40
CA ASP A 257 8.49 -1.00 -4.54
C ASP A 257 9.19 -0.71 -3.20
N GLY A 258 10.18 0.17 -3.23
CA GLY A 258 10.99 0.55 -2.08
C GLY A 258 12.07 -0.48 -1.73
N GLU A 259 13.03 -0.06 -0.92
CA GLU A 259 13.97 -0.97 -0.27
C GLU A 259 13.21 -1.90 0.69
N GLY A 260 13.72 -3.10 0.96
CA GLY A 260 13.09 -4.05 1.89
C GLY A 260 13.29 -5.49 1.47
N THR A 261 12.50 -6.41 2.03
CA THR A 261 12.61 -7.84 1.72
C THR A 261 11.25 -8.54 1.70
N VAL A 262 10.96 -9.29 0.64
CA VAL A 262 9.86 -10.27 0.60
C VAL A 262 10.47 -11.67 0.69
N SER A 263 10.19 -12.37 1.80
CA SER A 263 10.88 -13.62 2.16
C SER A 263 9.92 -14.80 2.20
N GLY A 264 9.97 -15.63 1.16
CA GLY A 264 9.25 -16.90 1.01
C GLY A 264 9.81 -18.00 1.90
N VAL A 265 9.61 -17.89 3.21
CA VAL A 265 10.02 -18.93 4.16
C VAL A 265 8.93 -19.99 4.24
N SER A 266 9.29 -21.22 4.60
CA SER A 266 8.39 -22.04 5.42
C SER A 266 9.23 -23.02 6.23
N ASN A 267 8.68 -23.42 7.37
CA ASN A 267 9.31 -24.29 8.35
C ASN A 267 9.09 -25.79 8.07
N ASP A 268 8.46 -26.13 6.95
CA ASP A 268 8.28 -27.51 6.48
C ASP A 268 9.36 -27.92 5.47
N ALA A 269 9.61 -29.23 5.36
CA ALA A 269 10.74 -29.80 4.62
C ALA A 269 10.46 -30.02 3.12
N GLY A 270 9.33 -29.56 2.60
CA GLY A 270 8.96 -29.65 1.19
C GLY A 270 7.83 -28.68 0.81
N GLY A 271 7.76 -28.35 -0.48
CA GLY A 271 6.89 -27.32 -1.05
C GLY A 271 7.65 -26.45 -2.06
N TYR A 272 6.99 -25.44 -2.63
CA TYR A 272 7.62 -24.55 -3.61
C TYR A 272 8.21 -23.26 -3.00
N HIS A 273 7.73 -22.82 -1.83
CA HIS A 273 8.30 -21.73 -1.03
C HIS A 273 8.59 -20.41 -1.81
N MET A 274 7.57 -19.93 -2.53
CA MET A 274 7.62 -18.67 -3.27
C MET A 274 7.75 -17.44 -2.36
N ALA A 275 8.39 -16.38 -2.84
CA ALA A 275 8.17 -15.05 -2.28
C ALA A 275 6.82 -14.51 -2.78
N VAL A 276 6.57 -14.58 -4.09
CA VAL A 276 5.38 -14.03 -4.75
C VAL A 276 4.96 -14.85 -5.97
N SER A 277 3.67 -14.86 -6.29
CA SER A 277 3.14 -15.56 -7.48
C SER A 277 1.92 -14.90 -8.11
N THR A 278 1.66 -15.21 -9.39
CA THR A 278 0.43 -14.82 -10.10
C THR A 278 -0.38 -16.05 -10.53
N THR A 279 -1.72 -16.02 -10.34
CA THR A 279 -2.61 -17.18 -10.56
C THR A 279 -3.89 -16.83 -11.35
N SER A 280 -3.85 -15.78 -12.18
CA SER A 280 -4.92 -15.48 -13.15
C SER A 280 -4.36 -14.77 -14.37
N GLN A 281 -4.89 -15.03 -15.57
CA GLN A 281 -4.53 -14.28 -16.78
C GLN A 281 -4.81 -12.77 -16.67
N PHE A 282 -5.65 -12.36 -15.72
CA PHE A 282 -5.95 -10.97 -15.37
C PHE A 282 -5.21 -10.47 -14.11
N ALA A 283 -4.20 -11.21 -13.66
CA ALA A 283 -3.27 -10.78 -12.61
C ALA A 283 -2.05 -10.11 -13.25
N LYS A 284 -1.65 -8.97 -12.70
CA LYS A 284 -0.35 -8.35 -13.01
C LYS A 284 0.45 -8.17 -11.72
N LEU A 285 1.72 -8.55 -11.76
CA LEU A 285 2.70 -8.23 -10.73
C LEU A 285 3.75 -7.31 -11.34
N ILE A 286 4.10 -6.24 -10.63
CA ILE A 286 5.17 -5.30 -10.98
C ILE A 286 6.15 -5.27 -9.81
N ILE A 287 7.42 -5.52 -10.08
CA ILE A 287 8.51 -5.44 -9.09
C ILE A 287 9.45 -4.33 -9.52
N ASN A 288 9.44 -3.22 -8.78
CA ASN A 288 10.30 -2.07 -9.02
C ASN A 288 11.60 -2.13 -8.21
N ASN A 289 11.53 -2.57 -6.95
CA ASN A 289 12.68 -2.66 -6.07
C ASN A 289 12.48 -3.72 -4.96
N GLY A 290 13.43 -3.82 -4.03
CA GLY A 290 13.39 -4.72 -2.88
C GLY A 290 14.23 -5.98 -3.07
N THR A 291 14.34 -6.79 -2.01
CA THR A 291 15.03 -8.09 -2.03
C THR A 291 14.01 -9.22 -1.96
N TYR A 292 14.16 -10.26 -2.79
CA TYR A 292 13.30 -11.43 -2.82
C TYR A 292 14.14 -12.67 -2.51
N THR A 293 13.73 -13.44 -1.49
CA THR A 293 14.49 -14.63 -1.06
C THR A 293 13.62 -15.76 -0.53
N ASN A 294 14.11 -16.99 -0.67
CA ASN A 294 13.63 -18.19 0.02
C ASN A 294 14.80 -19.03 0.59
N GLU A 295 15.97 -18.42 0.82
CA GLU A 295 17.16 -19.12 1.34
C GLU A 295 16.96 -19.79 2.71
N GLN A 296 16.04 -19.25 3.53
CA GLN A 296 15.78 -19.71 4.90
C GLN A 296 14.86 -20.95 4.99
N VAL A 297 14.51 -21.59 3.87
CA VAL A 297 13.66 -22.78 3.84
C VAL A 297 14.37 -23.99 4.43
N ASN A 298 13.75 -24.65 5.41
CA ASN A 298 14.30 -25.80 6.13
C ASN A 298 14.03 -27.14 5.42
N GLY A 299 14.47 -27.26 4.16
CA GLY A 299 14.41 -28.49 3.38
C GLY A 299 15.58 -28.66 2.41
N ASN A 300 15.59 -29.80 1.70
CA ASN A 300 16.60 -30.18 0.72
C ASN A 300 15.98 -30.55 -0.64
N ASP A 301 14.83 -29.94 -0.98
CA ASP A 301 14.23 -30.11 -2.31
C ASP A 301 15.16 -29.53 -3.39
N ALA A 302 15.08 -30.10 -4.60
CA ALA A 302 15.77 -29.60 -5.78
C ALA A 302 15.00 -28.45 -6.48
N GLN A 303 13.76 -28.19 -6.06
CA GLN A 303 12.92 -27.11 -6.58
C GLN A 303 12.30 -26.27 -5.45
N TYR A 304 12.76 -25.03 -5.34
CA TYR A 304 12.12 -23.95 -4.61
C TYR A 304 11.93 -22.77 -5.57
N ASP A 305 10.71 -22.57 -6.05
CA ASP A 305 10.36 -21.45 -6.92
C ASP A 305 10.37 -20.16 -6.11
N LEU A 306 11.08 -19.11 -6.57
CA LEU A 306 11.10 -17.82 -5.85
C LEU A 306 9.99 -16.87 -6.37
N ILE A 307 10.00 -16.60 -7.67
CA ILE A 307 9.00 -15.79 -8.37
C ILE A 307 8.30 -16.69 -9.38
N TYR A 308 7.00 -16.95 -9.18
CA TYR A 308 6.27 -17.96 -9.96
C TYR A 308 5.05 -17.39 -10.69
N CYS A 309 5.02 -17.55 -12.01
CA CYS A 309 3.88 -17.18 -12.84
C CYS A 309 3.08 -18.43 -13.22
N GLU A 310 2.02 -18.77 -12.47
CA GLU A 310 1.06 -19.78 -12.94
C GLU A 310 0.29 -19.27 -14.15
N THR A 311 -0.19 -18.03 -14.11
CA THR A 311 -0.74 -17.30 -15.28
C THR A 311 -0.85 -15.81 -14.94
N GLY A 312 -0.90 -14.95 -15.97
CA GLY A 312 -0.86 -13.49 -15.86
C GLY A 312 0.43 -12.93 -16.42
N THR A 313 0.86 -11.78 -15.87
CA THR A 313 2.12 -11.13 -16.25
C THR A 313 2.89 -10.68 -15.02
N ILE A 314 4.18 -11.02 -14.95
CA ILE A 314 5.14 -10.48 -13.99
C ILE A 314 6.10 -9.57 -14.75
N GLU A 315 6.20 -8.32 -14.32
CA GLU A 315 7.10 -7.31 -14.88
C GLU A 315 8.13 -6.91 -13.82
N ILE A 316 9.42 -7.15 -14.10
CA ILE A 316 10.52 -6.88 -13.17
C ILE A 316 11.33 -5.70 -13.72
N ASN A 317 11.18 -4.54 -13.09
CA ASN A 317 11.92 -3.32 -13.40
C ASN A 317 13.19 -3.16 -12.54
N GLY A 318 13.30 -3.89 -11.43
CA GLY A 318 14.43 -3.82 -10.51
C GLY A 318 14.37 -4.84 -9.37
N GLY A 319 15.10 -4.56 -8.29
CA GLY A 319 15.21 -5.45 -7.12
C GLY A 319 16.39 -6.45 -7.17
N THR A 320 16.51 -7.24 -6.10
CA THR A 320 17.57 -8.26 -5.91
C THR A 320 16.94 -9.61 -5.60
N PHE A 321 17.33 -10.67 -6.31
CA PHE A 321 16.71 -11.99 -6.26
C PHE A 321 17.73 -13.05 -5.85
N ILE A 322 17.46 -13.76 -4.75
CA ILE A 322 18.34 -14.81 -4.20
C ILE A 322 17.50 -16.04 -3.88
N CYS A 323 17.53 -17.03 -4.76
CA CYS A 323 16.78 -18.27 -4.61
C CYS A 323 17.67 -19.39 -4.05
N LYS A 324 17.14 -20.19 -3.12
CA LYS A 324 17.80 -21.38 -2.56
C LYS A 324 18.20 -22.40 -3.63
N THR A 325 17.43 -22.48 -4.71
CA THR A 325 17.72 -23.29 -5.90
C THR A 325 17.73 -22.38 -7.12
N PRO A 326 18.87 -21.74 -7.45
CA PRO A 326 18.93 -20.60 -8.38
C PRO A 326 18.25 -20.81 -9.73
N LYS A 327 18.26 -22.04 -10.28
CA LYS A 327 17.54 -22.40 -11.52
C LYS A 327 16.04 -22.04 -11.50
N TRP A 328 15.41 -21.98 -10.32
CA TRP A 328 14.00 -21.68 -10.11
C TRP A 328 13.75 -20.26 -9.57
N THR A 329 14.67 -19.32 -9.83
CA THR A 329 14.52 -17.91 -9.40
C THR A 329 13.32 -17.25 -10.07
N LEU A 330 13.18 -17.43 -11.39
CA LEU A 330 11.99 -17.08 -12.17
C LEU A 330 11.47 -18.36 -12.83
N ASN A 331 10.20 -18.70 -12.62
CA ASN A 331 9.58 -19.90 -13.17
C ASN A 331 8.14 -19.61 -13.64
N CYS A 332 7.73 -20.19 -14.75
CA CYS A 332 6.35 -20.20 -15.23
C CYS A 332 5.75 -21.60 -15.08
N LYS A 333 4.44 -21.70 -15.28
CA LYS A 333 3.81 -23.01 -15.44
C LYS A 333 3.92 -23.46 -16.90
N ASP A 334 4.73 -24.48 -17.18
CA ASP A 334 4.97 -25.11 -18.49
C ASP A 334 3.87 -24.94 -19.55
N ALA A 335 2.65 -25.40 -19.23
CA ALA A 335 1.53 -25.40 -20.16
C ALA A 335 1.04 -23.98 -20.46
N ASN A 336 0.95 -23.15 -19.44
CA ASN A 336 0.46 -21.79 -19.54
C ASN A 336 1.51 -20.87 -20.19
N TYR A 337 2.81 -21.15 -20.03
CA TYR A 337 3.89 -20.48 -20.77
C TYR A 337 3.84 -20.81 -22.27
N LYS A 338 3.66 -22.09 -22.63
CA LYS A 338 3.49 -22.55 -24.02
C LYS A 338 2.23 -21.98 -24.69
N ASP A 339 1.19 -21.72 -23.91
CA ASP A 339 -0.06 -21.08 -24.35
C ASP A 339 -0.01 -19.53 -24.26
N GLU A 340 1.15 -18.93 -23.96
CA GLU A 340 1.37 -17.46 -23.81
C GLU A 340 0.48 -16.79 -22.74
N THR A 341 -0.10 -17.56 -21.82
CA THR A 341 -0.96 -17.10 -20.72
C THR A 341 -0.21 -16.90 -19.39
N ALA A 342 1.06 -17.30 -19.32
CA ALA A 342 1.98 -17.01 -18.22
C ALA A 342 3.21 -16.30 -18.79
N ASN A 343 3.49 -15.07 -18.36
CA ASN A 343 4.55 -14.24 -18.94
C ASN A 343 5.40 -13.60 -17.83
N ILE A 344 6.72 -13.66 -17.98
CA ILE A 344 7.69 -12.93 -17.16
C ILE A 344 8.51 -12.03 -18.08
N ILE A 345 8.59 -10.75 -17.75
CA ILE A 345 9.28 -9.71 -18.53
C ILE A 345 10.28 -9.01 -17.60
N VAL A 346 11.57 -9.07 -17.93
CA VAL A 346 12.65 -8.49 -17.12
C VAL A 346 13.27 -7.30 -17.83
N LYS A 347 13.22 -6.14 -17.17
CA LYS A 347 13.77 -4.84 -17.58
C LYS A 347 14.82 -4.32 -16.58
N GLY A 348 15.11 -5.06 -15.52
CA GLY A 348 16.11 -4.69 -14.54
C GLY A 348 16.24 -5.70 -13.41
N GLY A 349 17.11 -5.38 -12.46
CA GLY A 349 17.32 -6.18 -11.24
C GLY A 349 18.59 -7.02 -11.25
N LYS A 350 18.89 -7.63 -10.10
CA LYS A 350 20.10 -8.40 -9.82
C LYS A 350 19.75 -9.82 -9.38
N PHE A 351 20.22 -10.80 -10.12
CA PHE A 351 19.88 -12.21 -9.92
C PHE A 351 21.13 -12.99 -9.50
N PHE A 352 21.06 -13.66 -8.34
CA PHE A 352 22.14 -14.50 -7.84
C PHE A 352 22.09 -15.89 -8.48
N GLU A 353 23.19 -16.29 -9.13
CA GLU A 353 23.39 -17.58 -9.81
C GLU A 353 22.33 -17.98 -10.86
N PHE A 354 21.48 -17.04 -11.27
CA PHE A 354 20.43 -17.22 -12.27
C PHE A 354 20.57 -16.20 -13.40
N ASP A 355 20.63 -16.68 -14.65
CA ASP A 355 20.68 -15.85 -15.85
C ASP A 355 19.27 -15.69 -16.45
N PRO A 356 18.61 -14.52 -16.33
CA PRO A 356 17.28 -14.31 -16.89
C PRO A 356 17.26 -14.32 -18.43
N SER A 357 18.42 -14.23 -19.10
CA SER A 357 18.51 -14.30 -20.57
C SER A 357 18.70 -15.72 -21.11
N ASN A 358 19.01 -16.67 -20.24
CA ASN A 358 19.25 -18.07 -20.59
C ASN A 358 18.65 -19.01 -19.52
N CYS A 359 17.35 -18.84 -19.28
CA CYS A 359 16.56 -19.71 -18.44
C CYS A 359 16.55 -21.14 -19.03
N THR A 360 16.57 -22.15 -18.15
CA THR A 360 16.57 -23.58 -18.53
C THR A 360 15.42 -24.39 -17.91
N VAL A 361 14.46 -23.74 -17.24
CA VAL A 361 13.23 -24.42 -16.76
C VAL A 361 12.17 -24.46 -17.86
N GLU A 362 11.94 -23.34 -18.56
CA GLU A 362 10.94 -23.22 -19.64
C GLU A 362 11.36 -23.80 -21.01
N GLY A 363 12.55 -24.39 -21.11
CA GLY A 363 13.20 -24.78 -22.37
C GLY A 363 14.64 -24.27 -22.44
N GLU A 364 15.42 -24.74 -23.41
CA GLU A 364 16.80 -24.27 -23.61
C GLU A 364 16.81 -22.90 -24.28
N ASN A 365 17.59 -21.95 -23.74
CA ASN A 365 17.73 -20.58 -24.23
C ASN A 365 16.45 -19.73 -24.12
N THR A 366 15.59 -20.01 -23.12
CA THR A 366 14.46 -19.10 -22.84
C THR A 366 14.99 -17.78 -22.30
N ASN A 367 14.66 -16.68 -22.96
CA ASN A 367 15.04 -15.33 -22.58
C ASN A 367 13.82 -14.58 -22.02
N PHE A 368 13.88 -14.19 -20.74
CA PHE A 368 12.88 -13.32 -20.11
C PHE A 368 13.23 -11.82 -20.19
N VAL A 369 14.44 -11.47 -20.65
CA VAL A 369 14.90 -10.09 -20.77
C VAL A 369 14.22 -9.41 -21.96
N ALA A 370 13.64 -8.24 -21.72
CA ALA A 370 12.91 -7.45 -22.70
C ALA A 370 13.83 -6.88 -23.79
N GLU A 371 13.26 -6.57 -24.96
CA GLU A 371 13.96 -5.82 -26.01
C GLU A 371 14.42 -4.44 -25.49
N GLY A 372 15.66 -4.05 -25.80
CA GLY A 372 16.31 -2.83 -25.30
C GLY A 372 17.03 -3.01 -23.96
N TYR A 373 17.24 -4.25 -23.51
CA TYR A 373 17.94 -4.60 -22.27
C TYR A 373 18.87 -5.81 -22.47
N HIS A 374 19.95 -5.87 -21.69
CA HIS A 374 20.91 -6.96 -21.69
C HIS A 374 21.34 -7.37 -20.27
N VAL A 375 22.09 -8.47 -20.17
CA VAL A 375 22.60 -9.03 -18.92
C VAL A 375 24.10 -8.77 -18.76
N ASP A 376 24.44 -7.98 -17.75
CA ASP A 376 25.81 -7.83 -17.26
C ASP A 376 26.14 -8.93 -16.24
N LYS A 377 27.16 -9.73 -16.54
CA LYS A 377 27.66 -10.80 -15.66
C LYS A 377 28.85 -10.34 -14.83
N SER A 378 28.74 -10.48 -13.52
CA SER A 378 29.84 -10.27 -12.58
C SER A 378 29.97 -11.44 -11.60
N THR A 379 31.16 -11.66 -11.04
CA THR A 379 31.41 -12.70 -10.04
C THR A 379 32.21 -12.10 -8.89
N ASP A 380 31.72 -12.28 -7.67
CA ASP A 380 32.36 -11.84 -6.43
C ASP A 380 32.75 -13.05 -5.56
N THR A 381 33.08 -12.81 -4.28
CA THR A 381 33.43 -13.89 -3.34
C THR A 381 32.22 -14.69 -2.83
N LYS A 382 30.99 -14.25 -3.11
CA LYS A 382 29.76 -14.95 -2.74
C LYS A 382 29.26 -15.83 -3.87
N GLY A 383 29.37 -15.38 -5.12
CA GLY A 383 28.98 -16.15 -6.30
C GLY A 383 28.90 -15.30 -7.56
N THR A 384 28.08 -15.73 -8.51
CA THR A 384 27.85 -15.00 -9.77
C THR A 384 26.56 -14.19 -9.70
N TRP A 385 26.62 -12.93 -10.11
CA TRP A 385 25.49 -12.03 -10.27
C TRP A 385 25.25 -11.73 -11.75
N TYR A 386 23.99 -11.83 -12.16
CA TYR A 386 23.50 -11.39 -13.45
C TYR A 386 22.64 -10.14 -13.21
N THR A 387 23.04 -9.01 -13.79
CA THR A 387 22.34 -7.72 -13.63
C THR A 387 21.70 -7.35 -14.95
N VAL A 388 20.39 -7.11 -14.97
CA VAL A 388 19.73 -6.59 -16.18
C VAL A 388 19.81 -5.07 -16.19
N VAL A 389 20.23 -4.52 -17.33
CA VAL A 389 20.39 -3.08 -17.59
C VAL A 389 19.85 -2.74 -18.97
N ALA A 390 19.50 -1.47 -19.19
CA ALA A 390 19.11 -0.98 -20.52
C ALA A 390 20.34 -0.83 -21.44
N ASP A 391 20.11 -0.92 -22.75
CA ASP A 391 21.12 -0.78 -23.82
C ASP A 391 21.64 0.66 -24.03
#